data_AF-A0A958LRR5-F1
#
_entry.id   AF-A0A958LRR5-F1
#
_cell.length_a   1.000
_cell.length_b   1.000
_cell.length_c   1.000
_cell.angle_alpha   90.00
_cell.angle_beta   90.00
_cell.angle_gamma   90.00
#
_symmetry.space_group_name_H-M   'P 1'
#
loop_
_entity.id
_entity.type
_entity.pdbx_description
1 polymer ?
#
loop_
_entity_poly.entity_id
_entity_poly.type
_entity_poly.pdbx_seq_one_letter_code
_entity_poly.pdbx_strand_id
1 'polypeptide(L)'
;MKDSLQALFVRPHELKTREGLPTGSTELDQFLIWQGIPKGAVSLLVSSHGRGATSLWGDTAIPLTQQKKWVAWMNSSEHHLCPWSWWQKKMDFSRLLVVSSPDNRKKFLWALHELLSLSLFDLIGCDLGELQLRDSDVLKLSRHARRAQAAVVLTSANRFVRRSSFYSLILNFNSPRLKIERAQHRLTPHTIKRRNTYADLVPQLAQNRKALSS
;
A
#
# COMPACT_ATOMS: atom_id res chain seq x y z
N MET A 1 -12.18 -4.56 -46.26
CA MET A 1 -11.27 -3.66 -45.51
C MET A 1 -11.78 -3.25 -44.12
N LYS A 2 -13.10 -3.23 -43.84
CA LYS A 2 -13.64 -2.96 -42.49
C LYS A 2 -13.51 -4.13 -41.51
N ASP A 3 -13.49 -5.37 -42.00
CA ASP A 3 -13.45 -6.57 -41.13
C ASP A 3 -12.09 -6.84 -40.50
N SER A 4 -11.00 -6.31 -41.08
CA SER A 4 -9.63 -6.51 -40.61
C SER A 4 -9.28 -5.67 -39.37
N LEU A 5 -10.02 -4.57 -39.12
CA LEU A 5 -9.82 -3.72 -37.95
C LEU A 5 -10.55 -4.24 -36.71
N GLN A 6 -11.68 -4.95 -36.87
CA GLN A 6 -12.40 -5.56 -35.75
C GLN A 6 -11.60 -6.68 -35.06
N ALA A 7 -10.72 -7.36 -35.80
CA ALA A 7 -9.82 -8.38 -35.27
C ALA A 7 -8.68 -7.82 -34.38
N LEU A 8 -8.43 -6.50 -34.42
CA LEU A 8 -7.44 -5.82 -33.57
C LEU A 8 -8.05 -5.30 -32.25
N PHE A 9 -9.38 -5.33 -32.10
CA PHE A 9 -10.02 -4.94 -30.86
C PHE A 9 -9.98 -6.11 -29.87
N VAL A 10 -9.02 -6.04 -28.96
CA VAL A 10 -8.96 -6.90 -27.77
C VAL A 10 -10.26 -6.74 -27.00
N ARG A 11 -10.97 -7.84 -26.75
CA ARG A 11 -12.22 -7.79 -26.01
C ARG A 11 -11.94 -7.35 -24.56
N PRO A 12 -12.84 -6.63 -23.88
CA PRO A 12 -12.56 -6.11 -22.53
C PRO A 12 -12.15 -7.17 -21.49
N HIS A 13 -12.54 -8.43 -21.68
CA HIS A 13 -12.16 -9.58 -20.83
C HIS A 13 -10.78 -10.17 -21.17
N GLU A 14 -10.22 -9.85 -22.34
CA GLU A 14 -8.88 -10.24 -22.78
C GLU A 14 -7.82 -9.22 -22.34
N LEU A 15 -8.25 -8.03 -21.87
CA LEU A 15 -7.36 -7.07 -21.21
C LEU A 15 -6.93 -7.65 -19.86
N LYS A 16 -5.76 -8.28 -19.82
CA LYS A 16 -5.16 -8.84 -18.60
C LYS A 16 -5.14 -7.79 -17.50
N THR A 17 -6.05 -7.94 -16.53
CA THR A 17 -6.10 -7.07 -15.35
C THR A 17 -4.87 -7.34 -14.51
N ARG A 18 -4.33 -6.28 -13.88
CA ARG A 18 -3.21 -6.45 -12.94
C ARG A 18 -3.69 -7.31 -11.77
N GLU A 19 -2.86 -8.23 -11.32
CA GLU A 19 -3.08 -8.94 -10.06
C GLU A 19 -3.10 -7.91 -8.92
N GLY A 20 -4.10 -7.98 -8.04
CA GLY A 20 -4.14 -7.19 -6.82
C GLY A 20 -3.82 -8.04 -5.59
N LEU A 21 -3.24 -7.39 -4.58
CA LEU A 21 -2.95 -7.96 -3.28
C LEU A 21 -4.12 -7.67 -2.34
N PRO A 22 -4.85 -8.69 -1.86
CA PRO A 22 -6.02 -8.49 -1.00
C PRO A 22 -5.69 -7.67 0.23
N THR A 23 -6.53 -6.68 0.53
CA THR A 23 -6.28 -5.74 1.64
C THR A 23 -6.80 -6.23 2.99
N GLY A 24 -7.59 -7.30 2.99
CA GLY A 24 -8.35 -7.77 4.16
C GLY A 24 -9.65 -7.00 4.39
N SER A 25 -9.94 -5.99 3.56
CA SER A 25 -11.23 -5.30 3.55
C SER A 25 -12.05 -5.78 2.35
N THR A 26 -13.03 -6.66 2.62
CA THR A 26 -13.90 -7.21 1.57
C THR A 26 -14.57 -6.14 0.72
N GLU A 27 -15.02 -5.04 1.33
CA GLU A 27 -15.67 -3.93 0.60
C GLU A 27 -14.66 -3.20 -0.32
N LEU A 28 -13.43 -2.98 0.14
CA LEU A 28 -12.39 -2.37 -0.68
C LEU A 28 -11.94 -3.29 -1.81
N ASP A 29 -11.71 -4.57 -1.48
CA ASP A 29 -11.26 -5.57 -2.46
C ASP A 29 -12.33 -5.78 -3.53
N GLN A 30 -13.62 -5.83 -3.18
CA GLN A 30 -14.72 -5.90 -4.16
C GLN A 30 -14.87 -4.64 -5.00
N PHE A 31 -14.59 -3.46 -4.42
CA PHE A 31 -14.65 -2.20 -5.17
C PHE A 31 -13.57 -2.13 -6.25
N LEU A 32 -12.37 -2.65 -5.97
CA LEU A 32 -11.23 -2.60 -6.87
C LEU A 32 -11.29 -3.75 -7.88
N ILE A 33 -11.19 -3.46 -9.19
CA ILE A 33 -11.15 -4.51 -10.23
C ILE A 33 -9.98 -5.50 -10.03
N TRP A 34 -8.93 -5.05 -9.36
CA TRP A 34 -7.75 -5.86 -9.05
C TRP A 34 -7.96 -6.79 -7.85
N GLN A 35 -9.07 -6.65 -7.13
CA GLN A 35 -9.35 -7.37 -5.87
C GLN A 35 -8.33 -7.08 -4.77
N GLY A 36 -7.78 -5.86 -4.76
CA GLY A 36 -6.80 -5.42 -3.77
C GLY A 36 -5.85 -4.35 -4.30
N ILE A 37 -4.71 -4.15 -3.61
CA ILE A 37 -3.66 -3.21 -4.01
C ILE A 37 -2.99 -3.71 -5.30
N PRO A 38 -3.00 -2.96 -6.40
CA PRO A 38 -2.50 -3.44 -7.69
C PRO A 38 -0.98 -3.68 -7.67
N LYS A 39 -0.57 -4.91 -8.02
CA LYS A 39 0.82 -5.22 -8.36
C LYS A 39 1.21 -4.48 -9.64
N GLY A 40 2.51 -4.18 -9.76
CA GLY A 40 3.04 -3.47 -10.91
C GLY A 40 2.68 -1.97 -10.93
N ALA A 41 2.32 -1.40 -9.78
CA ALA A 41 1.80 -0.05 -9.68
C ALA A 41 2.17 0.61 -8.34
N VAL A 42 1.94 1.93 -8.27
CA VAL A 42 2.20 2.73 -7.06
C VAL A 42 0.87 3.25 -6.53
N SER A 43 0.62 2.99 -5.27
CA SER A 43 -0.56 3.41 -4.52
C SER A 43 -0.17 4.40 -3.43
N LEU A 44 -1.03 5.37 -3.14
CA LEU A 44 -0.82 6.37 -2.10
C LEU A 44 -1.90 6.25 -1.02
N LEU A 45 -1.48 6.14 0.23
CA LEU A 45 -2.34 6.13 1.41
C LEU A 45 -2.11 7.42 2.20
N VAL A 46 -3.06 8.35 2.12
CA VAL A 46 -3.04 9.61 2.86
C VAL A 46 -3.74 9.39 4.19
N SER A 47 -3.01 9.54 5.29
CA SER A 47 -3.52 9.25 6.62
C SER A 47 -2.77 10.06 7.66
N SER A 48 -3.47 10.83 8.47
CA SER A 48 -2.93 11.29 9.75
C SER A 48 -2.52 10.07 10.59
N HIS A 49 -1.59 10.28 11.53
CA HIS A 49 -1.07 9.24 12.41
C HIS A 49 -2.17 8.44 13.09
N GLY A 50 -1.96 7.13 13.22
CA GLY A 50 -2.89 6.22 13.88
C GLY A 50 -4.18 5.91 13.10
N ARG A 51 -4.39 6.46 11.90
CA ARG A 51 -5.63 6.20 11.12
C ARG A 51 -5.54 5.03 10.15
N GLY A 52 -4.56 4.13 10.31
CA GLY A 52 -4.61 2.78 9.76
C GLY A 52 -4.17 2.60 8.32
N ALA A 53 -3.50 3.58 7.70
CA ALA A 53 -2.78 3.33 6.44
C ALA A 53 -1.73 2.22 6.59
N THR A 54 -0.88 2.30 7.61
CA THR A 54 0.10 1.26 7.96
C THR A 54 -0.59 -0.05 8.33
N SER A 55 -1.74 0.00 9.02
CA SER A 55 -2.52 -1.20 9.33
C SER A 55 -3.03 -1.90 8.06
N LEU A 56 -3.57 -1.15 7.09
CA LEU A 56 -4.00 -1.70 5.81
C LEU A 56 -2.84 -2.37 5.05
N TRP A 57 -1.67 -1.73 5.06
CA TRP A 57 -0.46 -2.32 4.48
C TRP A 57 -0.11 -3.63 5.18
N GLY A 58 -0.11 -3.65 6.52
CA GLY A 58 0.17 -4.85 7.30
C GLY A 58 -0.83 -5.97 7.06
N ASP A 59 -2.12 -5.63 6.97
CA ASP A 59 -3.20 -6.58 6.67
C ASP A 59 -3.06 -7.20 5.28
N THR A 60 -2.51 -6.43 4.33
CA THR A 60 -2.12 -6.93 3.00
C THR A 60 -0.85 -7.81 3.07
N ALA A 61 0.10 -7.45 3.93
CA ALA A 61 1.41 -8.12 4.04
C ALA A 61 1.34 -9.47 4.78
N ILE A 62 0.51 -9.59 5.83
CA ILE A 62 0.39 -10.80 6.66
C ILE A 62 0.19 -12.07 5.82
N PRO A 63 -0.85 -12.18 4.95
CA PRO A 63 -1.05 -13.39 4.17
C PRO A 63 0.11 -13.68 3.20
N LEU A 64 0.80 -12.65 2.69
CA LEU A 64 1.98 -12.83 1.82
C LEU A 64 3.14 -13.46 2.58
N THR A 65 3.45 -12.96 3.77
CA THR A 65 4.51 -13.51 4.60
C THR A 65 4.22 -14.95 5.02
N GLN A 66 2.95 -15.28 5.32
CA GLN A 66 2.50 -16.65 5.62
C GLN A 66 2.64 -17.60 4.42
N GLN A 67 2.52 -17.08 3.20
CA GLN A 67 2.82 -17.80 1.96
C GLN A 67 4.33 -17.83 1.63
N LYS A 68 5.20 -17.48 2.59
CA LYS A 68 6.67 -17.41 2.44
C LYS A 68 7.16 -16.38 1.41
N LYS A 69 6.31 -15.41 1.04
CA LYS A 69 6.68 -14.32 0.13
C LYS A 69 7.32 -13.18 0.91
N TRP A 70 8.29 -12.52 0.29
CA TRP A 70 8.97 -11.39 0.90
C TRP A 70 8.18 -10.09 0.73
N VAL A 71 8.19 -9.28 1.79
CA VAL A 71 7.66 -7.92 1.79
C VAL A 71 8.70 -6.97 2.39
N ALA A 72 8.67 -5.70 1.99
CA ALA A 72 9.59 -4.69 2.50
C ALA A 72 8.85 -3.47 3.03
N TRP A 73 9.35 -2.89 4.13
CA TRP A 73 8.88 -1.62 4.66
C TRP A 73 10.05 -0.65 4.84
N MET A 74 9.96 0.55 4.30
CA MET A 74 10.94 1.61 4.49
C MET A 74 10.40 2.72 5.39
N ASN A 75 11.11 2.98 6.48
CA ASN A 75 10.71 3.98 7.48
C ASN A 75 10.91 5.42 6.99
N SER A 76 10.14 6.34 7.56
CA SER A 76 10.41 7.78 7.48
C SER A 76 11.34 8.20 8.61
N SER A 77 11.92 9.40 8.52
CA SER A 77 12.83 9.93 9.55
C SER A 77 12.11 10.23 10.85
N GLU A 78 10.79 10.41 10.77
CA GLU A 78 9.93 10.80 11.89
C GLU A 78 9.25 9.60 12.53
N HIS A 79 8.99 8.54 11.75
CA HIS A 79 8.22 7.39 12.21
C HIS A 79 8.91 6.07 11.89
N HIS A 80 9.16 5.32 12.94
CA HIS A 80 9.55 3.93 12.86
C HIS A 80 8.33 3.03 12.88
N LEU A 81 8.40 1.98 12.07
CA LEU A 81 7.40 0.93 12.10
C LEU A 81 7.30 0.33 13.50
N CYS A 82 6.08 0.32 14.06
CA CYS A 82 5.76 -0.42 15.28
C CYS A 82 4.95 -1.68 14.90
N PRO A 83 5.57 -2.88 14.88
CA PRO A 83 4.92 -4.07 14.33
C PRO A 83 4.02 -4.82 15.32
N TRP A 84 3.73 -4.27 16.50
CA TRP A 84 3.04 -4.99 17.58
C TRP A 84 1.70 -5.59 17.16
N SER A 85 0.87 -4.81 16.45
CA SER A 85 -0.42 -5.30 15.95
C SER A 85 -0.27 -6.43 14.92
N TRP A 86 0.85 -6.49 14.20
CA TRP A 86 1.11 -7.53 13.20
C TRP A 86 1.63 -8.81 13.83
N TRP A 87 2.38 -8.70 14.92
CA TRP A 87 2.77 -9.83 15.76
C TRP A 87 1.55 -10.59 16.27
N GLN A 88 0.55 -9.88 16.80
CA GLN A 88 -0.71 -10.49 17.24
C GLN A 88 -1.47 -11.19 16.11
N LYS A 89 -1.36 -10.69 14.87
CA LYS A 89 -1.95 -11.30 13.67
C LYS A 89 -1.06 -12.37 13.03
N LYS A 90 0.01 -12.82 13.71
CA LYS A 90 0.92 -13.87 13.25
C LYS A 90 1.59 -13.56 11.90
N MET A 91 2.06 -12.33 11.72
CA MET A 91 2.96 -11.99 10.62
C MET A 91 4.28 -12.78 10.77
N ASP A 92 4.79 -13.35 9.67
CA ASP A 92 6.11 -13.96 9.65
C ASP A 92 7.18 -12.89 9.40
N PHE A 93 7.83 -12.45 10.49
CA PHE A 93 8.87 -11.42 10.45
C PHE A 93 10.16 -11.89 9.76
N SER A 94 10.38 -13.19 9.59
CA SER A 94 11.52 -13.70 8.80
C SER A 94 11.40 -13.36 7.32
N ARG A 95 10.20 -12.91 6.87
CA ARG A 95 9.90 -12.50 5.50
C ARG A 95 9.62 -11.01 5.35
N LEU A 96 9.87 -10.22 6.40
CA LEU A 96 9.75 -8.77 6.38
C LEU A 96 11.14 -8.12 6.41
N LEU A 97 11.51 -7.41 5.35
CA LEU A 97 12.67 -6.52 5.37
C LEU A 97 12.25 -5.12 5.84
N VAL A 98 12.87 -4.61 6.90
CA VAL A 98 12.69 -3.22 7.33
C VAL A 98 13.93 -2.41 6.98
N VAL A 99 13.73 -1.36 6.19
CA VAL A 99 14.80 -0.44 5.77
C VAL A 99 14.72 0.83 6.62
N SER A 100 15.85 1.19 7.23
CA SER A 100 16.01 2.44 7.99
C SER A 100 15.74 3.66 7.11
N SER A 101 15.34 4.77 7.72
CA SER A 101 14.97 5.94 6.94
C SER A 101 16.17 6.54 6.20
N PRO A 102 16.07 6.76 4.87
CA PRO A 102 17.14 7.43 4.13
C PRO A 102 17.16 8.94 4.42
N ASP A 103 18.34 9.49 4.68
CA ASP A 103 18.51 10.90 5.12
C ASP A 103 17.97 11.97 4.17
N ASN A 104 17.82 11.64 2.88
CA ASN A 104 17.38 12.59 1.87
C ASN A 104 16.60 11.91 0.75
N ARG A 105 15.89 12.74 -0.02
CA ARG A 105 15.07 12.34 -1.17
C ARG A 105 15.81 11.47 -2.19
N LYS A 106 17.08 11.78 -2.48
CA LYS A 106 17.86 11.03 -3.48
C LYS A 106 18.17 9.62 -2.99
N LYS A 107 18.62 9.49 -1.73
CA LYS A 107 18.84 8.20 -1.08
C LYS A 107 17.54 7.42 -0.92
N PHE A 108 16.43 8.10 -0.62
CA PHE A 108 15.10 7.50 -0.52
C PHE A 108 14.66 6.85 -1.83
N LEU A 109 14.72 7.62 -2.93
CA LEU A 109 14.39 7.09 -4.25
C LEU A 109 15.36 5.98 -4.64
N TRP A 110 16.66 6.15 -4.40
CA TRP A 110 17.63 5.09 -4.65
C TRP A 110 17.30 3.79 -3.91
N ALA A 111 17.01 3.84 -2.61
CA ALA A 111 16.64 2.68 -1.82
C ALA A 111 15.38 1.97 -2.35
N LEU A 112 14.33 2.72 -2.71
CA LEU A 112 13.15 2.13 -3.37
C LEU A 112 13.48 1.47 -4.70
N HIS A 113 14.35 2.07 -5.49
CA HIS A 113 14.79 1.53 -6.76
C HIS A 113 15.60 0.23 -6.57
N GLU A 114 16.47 0.16 -5.56
CA GLU A 114 17.19 -1.07 -5.22
C GLU A 114 16.23 -2.17 -4.78
N LEU A 115 15.29 -1.89 -3.88
CA LEU A 115 14.27 -2.85 -3.44
C LEU A 115 13.46 -3.41 -4.62
N LEU A 116 13.07 -2.54 -5.55
CA LEU A 116 12.37 -2.95 -6.77
C LEU A 116 13.26 -3.76 -7.73
N SER A 117 14.53 -3.40 -7.85
CA SER A 117 15.46 -4.07 -8.78
C SER A 117 15.78 -5.49 -8.35
N LEU A 118 15.77 -5.78 -7.04
CA LEU A 118 15.92 -7.12 -6.50
C LEU A 118 14.83 -8.10 -6.99
N SER A 119 13.66 -7.61 -7.42
CA SER A 119 12.51 -8.42 -7.85
C SER A 119 12.11 -9.53 -6.86
N LEU A 120 12.45 -9.32 -5.58
CA LEU A 120 12.23 -10.27 -4.49
C LEU A 120 10.89 -10.05 -3.79
N PHE A 121 10.43 -8.80 -3.76
CA PHE A 121 9.30 -8.38 -2.92
C PHE A 121 8.01 -8.29 -3.71
N ASP A 122 6.95 -8.91 -3.22
CA ASP A 122 5.61 -8.78 -3.78
C ASP A 122 4.96 -7.45 -3.38
N LEU A 123 5.31 -6.95 -2.19
CA LEU A 123 4.76 -5.73 -1.59
C LEU A 123 5.88 -4.90 -0.94
N ILE A 124 5.95 -3.63 -1.33
CA ILE A 124 6.89 -2.65 -0.77
C ILE A 124 6.06 -1.49 -0.20
N GLY A 125 6.16 -1.28 1.11
CA GLY A 125 5.61 -0.11 1.79
C GLY A 125 6.70 0.91 2.08
N CYS A 126 6.37 2.20 2.03
CA CYS A 126 7.20 3.19 2.67
C CYS A 126 6.39 4.33 3.26
N ASP A 127 6.92 4.92 4.32
CA ASP A 127 6.42 6.19 4.82
C ASP A 127 7.19 7.35 4.20
N LEU A 128 6.47 8.25 3.55
CA LEU A 128 7.03 9.47 2.97
C LEU A 128 7.36 10.51 4.04
N GLY A 129 6.70 10.49 5.20
CA GLY A 129 6.74 11.62 6.13
C GLY A 129 6.37 12.92 5.38
N GLU A 130 7.26 13.92 5.46
CA GLU A 130 7.15 15.19 4.74
C GLU A 130 7.72 15.18 3.31
N LEU A 131 8.24 14.05 2.85
CA LEU A 131 8.82 13.95 1.51
C LEU A 131 7.76 14.13 0.42
N GLN A 132 7.97 15.12 -0.44
CA GLN A 132 7.15 15.34 -1.63
C GLN A 132 7.80 14.72 -2.88
N LEU A 133 7.08 13.82 -3.53
CA LEU A 133 7.50 13.23 -4.81
C LEU A 133 6.98 14.08 -5.99
N ARG A 134 7.83 14.25 -6.99
CA ARG A 134 7.42 14.83 -8.29
C ARG A 134 6.74 13.76 -9.12
N ASP A 135 5.92 14.18 -10.08
CA ASP A 135 5.29 13.26 -11.04
C ASP A 135 6.31 12.40 -11.79
N SER A 136 7.47 12.95 -12.11
CA SER A 136 8.58 12.21 -12.73
C SER A 136 9.07 11.05 -11.86
N ASP A 137 9.05 11.21 -10.54
CA ASP A 137 9.53 10.18 -9.61
C ASP A 137 8.48 9.08 -9.50
N VAL A 138 7.20 9.43 -9.34
CA VAL A 138 6.08 8.47 -9.29
C VAL A 138 5.99 7.68 -10.59
N LEU A 139 6.18 8.32 -11.74
CA LEU A 139 6.22 7.66 -13.04
C LEU A 139 7.37 6.66 -13.14
N LYS A 140 8.57 7.03 -12.68
CA LYS A 140 9.73 6.12 -12.64
C LYS A 140 9.44 4.92 -11.72
N LEU A 141 8.95 5.16 -10.51
CA LEU A 141 8.56 4.10 -9.57
C LEU A 141 7.50 3.19 -10.16
N SER A 142 6.49 3.72 -10.85
CA SER A 142 5.45 2.92 -11.52
C SER A 142 6.02 2.02 -12.61
N ARG A 143 7.02 2.49 -13.38
CA ARG A 143 7.71 1.66 -14.38
C ARG A 143 8.53 0.54 -13.72
N HIS A 144 9.24 0.84 -12.64
CA HIS A 144 10.02 -0.15 -11.90
C HIS A 144 9.11 -1.19 -11.21
N ALA A 145 8.04 -0.75 -10.54
CA ALA A 145 7.02 -1.60 -9.95
C ALA A 145 6.46 -2.57 -10.99
N ARG A 146 6.11 -2.07 -12.18
CA ARG A 146 5.60 -2.90 -13.28
C ARG A 146 6.60 -3.97 -13.72
N ARG A 147 7.88 -3.64 -13.82
CA ARG A 147 8.92 -4.63 -14.20
C ARG A 147 9.09 -5.69 -13.11
N ALA A 148 9.13 -5.28 -11.86
CA ALA A 148 9.27 -6.16 -10.71
C ALA A 148 7.99 -6.95 -10.36
N GLN A 149 6.86 -6.63 -11.01
CA GLN A 149 5.53 -7.11 -10.61
C GLN A 149 5.22 -6.89 -9.12
N ALA A 150 5.78 -5.84 -8.51
CA ALA A 150 5.61 -5.52 -7.09
C ALA A 150 4.53 -4.45 -6.90
N ALA A 151 3.76 -4.53 -5.81
CA ALA A 151 2.90 -3.44 -5.37
C ALA A 151 3.71 -2.46 -4.51
N VAL A 152 3.72 -1.18 -4.88
CA VAL A 152 4.37 -0.13 -4.08
C VAL A 152 3.30 0.70 -3.39
N VAL A 153 3.40 0.84 -2.08
CA VAL A 153 2.46 1.58 -1.24
C VAL A 153 3.21 2.68 -0.50
N LEU A 154 2.91 3.93 -0.86
CA LEU A 154 3.45 5.09 -0.18
C LEU A 154 2.43 5.57 0.85
N THR A 155 2.84 5.78 2.09
CA THR A 155 2.02 6.44 3.11
C THR A 155 2.48 7.88 3.30
N SER A 156 1.56 8.79 3.58
CA SER A 156 1.92 10.16 3.98
C SER A 156 0.87 10.73 4.93
N ALA A 157 1.35 11.41 5.98
CA ALA A 157 0.50 12.20 6.87
C ALA A 157 0.11 13.55 6.25
N ASN A 158 0.86 14.02 5.25
CA ASN A 158 0.63 15.30 4.63
C ASN A 158 -0.59 15.27 3.72
N ARG A 159 -1.68 15.92 4.14
CA ARG A 159 -2.94 16.02 3.36
C ARG A 159 -2.77 16.73 2.01
N PHE A 160 -1.71 17.54 1.89
CA PHE A 160 -1.35 18.29 0.69
C PHE A 160 -0.30 17.57 -0.16
N VAL A 161 0.00 16.30 0.14
CA VAL A 161 0.89 15.49 -0.69
C VAL A 161 0.47 15.58 -2.16
N ARG A 162 1.44 15.81 -3.03
CA ARG A 162 1.17 15.98 -4.47
C ARG A 162 0.48 14.72 -5.01
N ARG A 163 -0.74 14.90 -5.51
CA ARG A 163 -1.55 13.83 -6.10
C ARG A 163 -1.20 13.70 -7.57
N SER A 164 -0.30 12.76 -7.86
CA SER A 164 0.07 12.44 -9.24
C SER A 164 -1.02 11.61 -9.93
N SER A 165 -1.24 11.85 -11.23
CA SER A 165 -2.08 10.98 -12.05
C SER A 165 -1.47 9.58 -12.26
N PHE A 166 -0.18 9.42 -11.96
CA PHE A 166 0.54 8.15 -12.05
C PHE A 166 0.30 7.20 -10.87
N TYR A 167 -0.36 7.65 -9.80
CA TYR A 167 -0.86 6.73 -8.78
C TYR A 167 -2.02 5.91 -9.35
N SER A 168 -1.98 4.60 -9.15
CA SER A 168 -3.08 3.71 -9.54
C SER A 168 -4.24 3.75 -8.55
N LEU A 169 -3.93 3.99 -7.28
CA LEU A 169 -4.88 4.02 -6.18
C LEU A 169 -4.48 5.14 -5.22
N ILE A 170 -5.42 5.97 -4.80
CA ILE A 170 -5.25 6.94 -3.73
C ILE A 170 -6.36 6.72 -2.70
N LEU A 171 -5.96 6.38 -1.48
CA LEU A 171 -6.86 6.19 -0.34
C LEU A 171 -6.61 7.28 0.69
N ASN A 172 -7.67 7.81 1.28
CA ASN A 172 -7.61 8.82 2.32
C ASN A 172 -8.36 8.35 3.57
N PHE A 173 -7.62 8.29 4.68
CA PHE A 173 -8.07 7.80 5.99
C PHE A 173 -8.37 8.92 7.00
N ASN A 174 -8.34 10.20 6.57
CA ASN A 174 -8.55 11.36 7.45
C ASN A 174 -10.01 11.53 7.92
N SER A 175 -10.93 10.75 7.38
CA SER A 175 -12.35 10.72 7.75
C SER A 175 -12.67 9.44 8.54
N PRO A 176 -13.73 9.40 9.36
CA PRO A 176 -14.28 8.13 9.89
C PRO A 176 -14.63 7.12 8.79
N ARG A 177 -14.73 7.56 7.54
CA ARG A 177 -14.90 6.71 6.37
C ARG A 177 -13.61 6.64 5.56
N LEU A 178 -13.36 5.50 4.94
CA LEU A 178 -12.27 5.36 3.96
C LEU A 178 -12.71 6.02 2.67
N LYS A 179 -12.01 7.08 2.23
CA LYS A 179 -12.29 7.74 0.95
C LYS A 179 -11.31 7.25 -0.11
N ILE A 180 -11.83 6.61 -1.15
CA ILE A 180 -11.08 6.28 -2.35
C ILE A 180 -11.10 7.53 -3.23
N GLU A 181 -10.01 8.28 -3.23
CA GLU A 181 -9.88 9.52 -4.01
C GLU A 181 -9.52 9.24 -5.47
N ARG A 182 -8.86 8.11 -5.74
CA ARG A 182 -8.51 7.67 -7.09
C ARG A 182 -8.46 6.16 -7.16
N ALA A 183 -9.02 5.59 -8.23
CA ALA A 183 -8.80 4.23 -8.67
C ALA A 183 -8.68 4.25 -10.20
N GLN A 184 -7.53 3.87 -10.76
CA GLN A 184 -7.22 4.07 -12.19
C GLN A 184 -8.26 3.47 -13.15
N HIS A 185 -8.98 2.44 -12.73
CA HIS A 185 -9.95 1.70 -13.53
C HIS A 185 -11.40 2.18 -13.38
N ARG A 186 -11.69 3.17 -12.52
CA ARG A 186 -13.07 3.59 -12.22
C ARG A 186 -13.18 5.07 -11.89
N LEU A 187 -14.38 5.62 -12.07
CA LEU A 187 -14.73 6.95 -11.60
C LEU A 187 -14.64 7.02 -10.07
N THR A 188 -14.05 8.11 -9.58
CA THR A 188 -13.79 8.41 -8.16
C THR A 188 -14.09 9.90 -7.92
N PRO A 189 -14.43 10.33 -6.70
CA PRO A 189 -14.26 9.65 -5.41
C PRO A 189 -15.35 8.63 -5.06
N HIS A 190 -15.00 7.65 -4.21
CA HIS A 190 -15.94 6.73 -3.57
C HIS A 190 -15.65 6.63 -2.07
N THR A 191 -16.65 6.28 -1.25
CA THR A 191 -16.50 6.24 0.21
C THR A 191 -17.00 4.91 0.76
N ILE A 192 -16.13 4.25 1.52
CA ILE A 192 -16.36 2.97 2.19
C ILE A 192 -16.55 3.21 3.68
N LYS A 193 -17.51 2.52 4.31
CA LYS A 193 -17.70 2.59 5.77
C LYS A 193 -16.58 1.82 6.44
N ARG A 194 -15.83 2.47 7.33
CA ARG A 194 -14.74 1.83 8.06
C ARG A 194 -15.30 1.15 9.32
N ARG A 195 -14.94 -0.11 9.54
CA ARG A 195 -15.06 -0.73 10.88
C ARG A 195 -13.91 -0.18 11.74
N ASN A 196 -14.24 0.46 12.87
CA ASN A 196 -13.28 1.15 13.73
C ASN A 196 -12.20 0.19 14.28
N THR A 197 -11.06 0.09 13.60
CA THR A 197 -9.99 -0.86 13.94
C THR A 197 -9.12 -0.41 15.11
N TYR A 198 -9.10 0.89 15.43
CA TYR A 198 -8.28 1.42 16.54
C TYR A 198 -8.94 1.24 17.92
N ALA A 199 -10.26 1.08 17.95
CA ALA A 199 -11.01 0.87 19.19
C ALA A 199 -10.71 -0.49 19.84
N ASP A 200 -10.15 -1.45 19.10
CA ASP A 200 -9.85 -2.79 19.61
C ASP A 200 -8.48 -2.88 20.31
N LEU A 201 -7.55 -1.95 20.04
CA LEU A 201 -6.20 -1.98 20.62
C LEU A 201 -6.14 -1.41 22.05
N VAL A 202 -6.94 -0.40 22.36
CA VAL A 202 -6.92 0.26 23.68
C VAL A 202 -7.43 -0.67 24.80
N PRO A 203 -8.53 -1.43 24.62
CA PRO A 203 -8.97 -2.42 25.61
C PRO A 203 -7.96 -3.56 25.81
N GLN A 204 -7.31 -4.02 24.75
CA GLN A 204 -6.34 -5.13 24.81
C GLN A 204 -5.03 -4.73 25.51
N LEU A 205 -4.54 -3.51 25.30
CA LEU A 205 -3.38 -2.98 26.04
C LEU A 205 -3.71 -2.75 27.53
N ALA A 206 -4.93 -2.33 27.85
CA ALA A 206 -5.40 -2.22 29.24
C ALA A 206 -5.52 -3.59 29.93
N GLN A 207 -5.93 -4.63 29.21
CA GLN A 207 -6.00 -6.01 29.71
C GLN A 207 -4.60 -6.60 29.95
N ASN A 208 -3.65 -6.40 29.04
CA ASN A 208 -2.29 -6.95 29.17
C ASN A 208 -1.43 -6.22 30.22
N ARG A 209 -1.71 -4.94 30.56
CA ARG A 209 -1.04 -4.27 31.67
C ARG A 209 -1.36 -4.89 33.03
N LYS A 210 -2.56 -5.47 33.21
CA LYS A 210 -2.93 -6.17 34.46
C LYS A 210 -2.21 -7.51 34.63
N ALA A 211 -1.82 -8.15 33.53
CA ALA A 211 -1.13 -9.45 33.55
C ALA A 211 0.39 -9.34 33.84
N LEU A 212 0.96 -8.14 33.79
CA LEU A 212 2.37 -7.86 34.12
C LEU A 212 2.55 -7.30 35.54
N SER A 213 1.46 -7.09 36.26
CA SER A 213 1.43 -6.64 37.66
C SER A 213 1.01 -7.73 38.65
N SER A 214 1.02 -8.99 38.20
CA SER A 214 0.69 -10.20 38.98
C SER A 214 1.85 -11.16 38.98
#